data_AF-A0A0Q8AWN7-F1
#
_entry.id   AF-A0A0Q8AWN7-F1
#
_cell.length_a   1.000
_cell.length_b   1.000
_cell.length_c   1.000
_cell.angle_alpha   90.00
_cell.angle_beta   90.00
_cell.angle_gamma   90.00
#
_symmetry.space_group_name_H-M   'P 1'
#
loop_
_entity.id
_entity.type
_entity.pdbx_description
1 polymer ?
#
loop_
_entity_poly.entity_id
_entity_poly.type
_entity_poly.pdbx_seq_one_letter_code
_entity_poly.pdbx_strand_id
1 'polypeptide(L)'
;MDFEDGGLTEPAFELADHVEHIASRMASVYDPQGLVAAVGLSGEETNRFEDYRLLWAIFWLTMLLPGNGAFARNPRGTIEAQADHVQELLIYRERDRTVTGPAARNNRSGN
;
A
#
# COMPACT_ATOMS: atom_id res chain seq x y z
N MET A 1 -3.71 -19.21 12.49
CA MET A 1 -4.44 -17.95 12.70
C MET A 1 -3.76 -17.30 13.89
N ASP A 2 -3.23 -16.12 13.66
CA ASP A 2 -2.43 -15.37 14.62
C ASP A 2 -3.27 -14.19 15.11
N PHE A 3 -3.69 -14.22 16.37
CA PHE A 3 -4.62 -13.24 16.96
C PHE A 3 -3.91 -12.35 17.98
N GLU A 4 -2.58 -12.44 18.08
CA GLU A 4 -1.82 -11.79 19.15
C GLU A 4 -1.81 -10.26 19.06
N ASP A 5 -2.16 -9.71 17.89
CA ASP A 5 -2.36 -8.27 17.64
C ASP A 5 -3.84 -7.86 17.45
N GLY A 6 -4.80 -8.74 17.77
CA GLY A 6 -6.22 -8.50 17.57
C GLY A 6 -6.78 -7.39 18.48
N GLY A 7 -6.85 -6.16 17.98
CA GLY A 7 -7.42 -4.98 18.64
C GLY A 7 -8.46 -4.25 17.79
N LEU A 8 -9.02 -3.16 18.32
CA LEU A 8 -9.81 -2.19 17.54
C LEU A 8 -8.86 -1.42 16.63
N THR A 9 -8.67 -1.93 15.41
CA THR A 9 -7.80 -1.32 14.42
C THR A 9 -8.62 -0.80 13.24
N GLU A 10 -8.05 0.16 12.53
CA GLU A 10 -8.71 0.81 11.42
C GLU A 10 -8.76 -0.14 10.20
N PRO A 11 -9.92 -0.40 9.57
CA PRO A 11 -10.03 -1.34 8.45
C PRO A 11 -9.11 -1.02 7.27
N ALA A 12 -8.90 0.26 6.98
CA ALA A 12 -7.99 0.70 5.93
C ALA A 12 -6.53 0.32 6.22
N PHE A 13 -6.12 0.31 7.49
CA PHE A 13 -4.77 -0.06 7.91
C PHE A 13 -4.54 -1.57 7.81
N GLU A 14 -5.50 -2.35 8.35
CA GLU A 14 -5.49 -3.81 8.31
C GLU A 14 -5.49 -4.33 6.87
N LEU A 15 -6.36 -3.76 6.02
CA LEU A 15 -6.45 -4.18 4.63
C LEU A 15 -5.17 -3.88 3.86
N ALA A 16 -4.54 -2.73 4.14
CA ALA A 16 -3.27 -2.37 3.52
C ALA A 16 -2.15 -3.32 3.92
N ASP A 17 -2.07 -3.75 5.19
CA ASP A 17 -1.10 -4.76 5.62
C ASP A 17 -1.28 -6.07 4.85
N HIS A 18 -2.51 -6.58 4.78
CA HIS A 18 -2.82 -7.84 4.09
C HIS A 18 -2.44 -7.81 2.61
N VAL A 19 -2.73 -6.69 1.92
CA VAL A 19 -2.39 -6.49 0.51
C VAL A 19 -0.89 -6.41 0.30
N GLU A 20 -0.17 -5.72 1.18
CA GLU A 20 1.26 -5.44 1.04
C GLU A 20 2.17 -6.48 1.70
N HIS A 21 1.61 -7.40 2.47
CA HIS A 21 2.33 -8.52 3.06
C HIS A 21 3.13 -9.25 1.98
N ILE A 22 4.44 -9.41 2.18
CA ILE A 22 5.35 -9.80 1.09
C ILE A 22 4.96 -11.13 0.42
N ALA A 23 4.47 -12.09 1.21
CA ALA A 23 3.99 -13.37 0.68
C ALA A 23 2.76 -13.20 -0.23
N SER A 24 1.79 -12.39 0.18
CA SER A 24 0.56 -12.11 -0.57
C SER A 24 0.87 -11.33 -1.84
N ARG A 25 1.69 -10.27 -1.71
CA ARG A 25 2.02 -9.37 -2.81
C ARG A 25 2.83 -10.06 -3.89
N MET A 26 3.85 -10.84 -3.51
CA MET A 26 4.68 -11.58 -4.49
C MET A 26 3.88 -12.65 -5.24
N ALA A 27 2.88 -13.25 -4.59
CA ALA A 27 1.98 -14.21 -5.22
C ALA A 27 0.79 -13.55 -5.93
N SER A 28 0.68 -12.21 -5.92
CA SER A 28 -0.45 -11.46 -6.48
C SER A 28 -1.81 -12.01 -6.04
N VAL A 29 -1.93 -12.35 -4.75
CA VAL A 29 -3.10 -13.05 -4.18
C VAL A 29 -4.36 -12.17 -4.22
N TYR A 30 -4.17 -10.85 -4.07
CA TYR A 30 -5.26 -9.91 -3.89
C TYR A 30 -5.34 -8.90 -5.04
N ASP A 31 -6.56 -8.55 -5.41
CA ASP A 31 -6.88 -7.33 -6.13
C ASP A 31 -7.20 -6.22 -5.10
N PRO A 32 -6.32 -5.22 -4.92
CA PRO A 32 -6.50 -4.19 -3.90
C PRO A 32 -7.82 -3.42 -4.06
N GLN A 33 -8.21 -3.08 -5.30
CA GLN A 33 -9.39 -2.26 -5.54
C GLN A 33 -10.68 -3.08 -5.36
N GLY A 34 -10.67 -4.33 -5.79
CA GLY A 34 -11.75 -5.28 -5.50
C GLY A 34 -11.97 -5.47 -3.99
N LEU A 35 -10.89 -5.53 -3.20
CA LEU A 35 -10.97 -5.63 -1.75
C LEU A 35 -11.50 -4.37 -1.08
N VAL A 36 -11.04 -3.18 -1.49
CA VAL A 36 -11.57 -1.89 -1.01
C VAL A 36 -13.08 -1.83 -1.22
N ALA A 37 -13.55 -2.23 -2.41
CA ALA A 37 -14.97 -2.26 -2.73
C ALA A 37 -15.75 -3.30 -1.91
N ALA A 38 -15.16 -4.48 -1.68
CA ALA A 38 -15.78 -5.55 -0.90
C ALA A 38 -15.91 -5.22 0.59
N VAL A 39 -14.90 -4.54 1.16
CA VAL A 39 -14.92 -4.05 2.55
C VAL A 39 -15.84 -2.84 2.69
N GLY A 40 -16.04 -2.08 1.61
CA GLY A 40 -16.92 -0.92 1.57
C GLY A 40 -16.30 0.33 2.19
N LEU A 41 -14.99 0.53 2.00
CA LEU A 41 -14.32 1.73 2.49
C LEU A 41 -14.91 3.00 1.85
N SER A 42 -15.12 4.03 2.66
CA SER A 42 -15.45 5.37 2.16
C SER A 42 -14.30 5.96 1.34
N GLY A 43 -14.54 7.08 0.66
CA GLY A 43 -13.49 7.78 -0.09
C GLY A 43 -12.33 8.25 0.81
N GLU A 44 -12.62 8.67 2.04
CA GLU A 44 -11.58 9.10 2.99
C GLU A 44 -10.76 7.91 3.50
N GLU A 45 -11.42 6.81 3.84
CA GLU A 45 -10.75 5.56 4.23
C GLU A 45 -9.94 4.97 3.07
N THR A 46 -10.42 5.09 1.84
CA THR A 46 -9.67 4.68 0.64
C THR A 46 -8.39 5.51 0.48
N ASN A 47 -8.47 6.82 0.71
CA ASN A 47 -7.28 7.67 0.68
C ASN A 47 -6.26 7.26 1.74
N ARG A 48 -6.71 6.92 2.96
CA ARG A 48 -5.82 6.43 4.03
C ARG A 48 -5.28 5.04 3.74
N PHE A 49 -6.09 4.14 3.18
CA PHE A 49 -5.67 2.81 2.73
C PHE A 49 -4.48 2.92 1.78
N GLU A 50 -4.55 3.78 0.77
CA GLU A 50 -3.43 3.97 -0.17
C GLU A 50 -2.17 4.56 0.52
N ASP A 51 -2.29 5.23 1.69
CA ASP A 51 -1.16 5.81 2.43
C ASP A 51 -0.51 4.72 3.26
N TYR A 52 -1.35 3.90 3.89
CA TYR A 52 -0.92 2.70 4.59
C TYR A 52 -0.30 1.66 3.66
N ARG A 53 -0.74 1.57 2.39
CA ARG A 53 -0.08 0.71 1.41
C ARG A 53 1.38 1.13 1.18
N LEU A 54 1.65 2.42 1.04
CA LEU A 54 3.01 2.91 0.91
C LEU A 54 3.82 2.64 2.19
N LEU A 55 3.23 2.87 3.37
CA LEU A 55 3.86 2.57 4.66
C LEU A 55 4.27 1.09 4.75
N TRP A 56 3.34 0.17 4.48
CA TRP A 56 3.59 -1.27 4.56
C TRP A 56 4.55 -1.76 3.48
N ALA A 57 4.48 -1.20 2.27
CA ALA A 57 5.43 -1.53 1.21
C ALA A 57 6.88 -1.18 1.62
N ILE A 58 7.08 -0.03 2.28
CA ILE A 58 8.38 0.40 2.83
C ILE A 58 8.80 -0.48 4.02
N PHE A 59 7.86 -0.84 4.91
CA PHE A 59 8.13 -1.77 6.00
C PHE A 59 8.66 -3.10 5.47
N TRP A 60 7.99 -3.70 4.49
CA TRP A 60 8.41 -4.97 3.90
C TRP A 60 9.73 -4.85 3.14
N LEU A 61 9.98 -3.74 2.46
CA LEU A 61 11.30 -3.46 1.88
C LEU A 61 12.39 -3.47 2.96
N THR A 62 12.13 -2.84 4.11
CA THR A 62 13.07 -2.81 5.25
C THR A 62 13.32 -4.20 5.82
N MET A 63 12.26 -5.01 5.97
CA MET A 63 12.36 -6.41 6.43
C MET A 63 13.10 -7.31 5.43
N LEU A 64 13.16 -6.94 4.15
CA LEU A 64 13.91 -7.64 3.13
C LEU A 64 15.39 -7.23 3.08
N LEU A 65 15.83 -6.22 3.82
CA LEU A 65 17.25 -5.84 3.84
C LEU A 65 18.11 -6.85 4.61
N PRO A 66 19.40 -6.98 4.27
CA PRO A 66 20.33 -7.88 4.96
C PRO A 66 20.31 -7.72 6.48
N GLY A 67 20.31 -8.85 7.20
CA GLY A 67 20.25 -8.88 8.67
C GLY A 67 18.85 -9.15 9.24
N ASN A 68 17.79 -9.06 8.42
CA ASN A 68 16.43 -9.39 8.83
C ASN A 68 16.04 -10.83 8.48
N GLY A 69 15.08 -11.40 9.22
CA GLY A 69 14.62 -12.77 9.01
C GLY A 69 13.97 -13.01 7.64
N ALA A 70 13.32 -11.99 7.06
CA ALA A 70 12.69 -12.14 5.74
C ALA A 70 13.72 -12.15 4.60
N PHE A 71 14.87 -11.46 4.73
CA PHE A 71 15.95 -11.50 3.73
C PHE A 71 16.41 -12.93 3.42
N ALA A 72 16.61 -13.76 4.44
CA ALA A 72 17.11 -15.12 4.26
C ALA A 72 16.06 -16.09 3.69
N ARG A 73 14.77 -15.76 3.80
CA ARG A 73 13.65 -16.65 3.44
C ARG A 73 13.07 -16.39 2.05
N ASN A 74 13.39 -15.25 1.45
CA ASN A 74 12.84 -14.85 0.16
C ASN A 74 13.84 -15.08 -0.99
N PRO A 75 13.38 -15.41 -2.20
CA PRO A 75 14.24 -15.58 -3.36
C PRO A 75 15.07 -14.32 -3.68
N ARG A 76 16.18 -14.52 -4.40
CA ARG A 76 16.91 -13.39 -5.01
C ARG A 76 15.99 -12.64 -5.97
N GLY A 77 16.08 -11.31 -6.00
CA GLY A 77 15.20 -10.45 -6.80
C GLY A 77 14.01 -9.89 -6.02
N THR A 78 13.68 -10.43 -4.84
CA THR A 78 12.53 -9.95 -4.05
C THR A 78 12.76 -8.53 -3.50
N ILE A 79 13.99 -8.15 -3.18
CA ILE A 79 14.31 -6.79 -2.72
C ILE A 79 14.05 -5.80 -3.85
N GLU A 80 14.58 -6.08 -5.04
CA GLU A 80 14.46 -5.24 -6.22
C GLU A 80 12.99 -5.09 -6.62
N ALA A 81 12.25 -6.20 -6.69
CA ALA A 81 10.82 -6.18 -7.02
C ALA A 81 9.97 -5.40 -5.98
N GLN A 82 10.37 -5.41 -4.70
CA GLN A 82 9.70 -4.61 -3.67
C GLN A 82 10.11 -3.14 -3.74
N ALA A 83 11.36 -2.84 -4.06
CA ALA A 83 11.85 -1.46 -4.25
C ALA A 83 11.18 -0.78 -5.46
N ASP A 84 10.99 -1.50 -6.57
CA ASP A 84 10.29 -1.00 -7.75
C ASP A 84 8.82 -0.66 -7.42
N HIS A 85 8.16 -1.52 -6.64
CA HIS A 85 6.79 -1.29 -6.20
C HIS A 85 6.63 -0.07 -5.30
N VAL A 86 7.55 0.12 -4.35
CA VAL A 86 7.57 1.35 -3.53
C VAL A 86 7.71 2.59 -4.42
N GLN A 87 8.56 2.55 -5.44
CA GLN A 87 8.69 3.65 -6.40
C GLN A 87 7.40 3.89 -7.19
N GLU A 88 6.74 2.84 -7.66
CA GLU A 88 5.46 2.94 -8.37
C GLU A 88 4.38 3.59 -7.51
N LEU A 89 4.25 3.20 -6.24
CA LEU A 89 3.31 3.81 -5.29
C LEU A 89 3.61 5.29 -5.07
N LEU A 90 4.88 5.67 -4.91
CA LEU A 90 5.29 7.07 -4.77
C LEU A 90 4.95 7.90 -6.01
N ILE A 91 5.20 7.38 -7.21
CA ILE A 91 4.88 8.06 -8.47
C ILE A 91 3.37 8.23 -8.61
N TYR A 92 2.59 7.19 -8.30
CA TYR A 92 1.13 7.25 -8.33
C TYR A 92 0.60 8.31 -7.36
N ARG A 93 1.13 8.35 -6.14
CA ARG A 93 0.76 9.34 -5.12
C ARG A 93 1.10 10.77 -5.50
N GLU A 94 2.22 10.99 -6.17
CA GLU A 94 2.57 12.32 -6.67
C GLU A 94 1.58 12.75 -7.76
N ARG A 95 1.28 11.87 -8.72
CA ARG A 95 0.31 12.16 -9.78
C ARG A 95 -1.07 12.49 -9.24
N ASP A 96 -1.58 11.69 -8.31
CA ASP A 96 -2.91 11.93 -7.71
C ASP A 96 -2.98 13.28 -6.98
N ARG A 97 -1.94 13.65 -6.22
CA ARG A 97 -1.83 14.97 -5.58
C ARG A 97 -1.77 16.13 -6.58
N THR A 98 -1.10 15.96 -7.72
CA THR A 98 -1.07 17.00 -8.77
C THR A 98 -2.42 17.19 -9.47
N VAL A 99 -3.22 16.12 -9.58
CA VAL A 99 -4.55 16.14 -10.23
C VAL A 99 -5.63 16.68 -9.28
N THR A 100 -5.52 16.44 -7.98
CA THR A 100 -6.50 16.90 -6.96
C THR A 100 -6.09 18.18 -6.22
N GLY A 101 -4.85 18.65 -6.41
CA GLY A 101 -4.30 19.84 -5.75
C GLY A 101 -4.95 21.17 -6.18
N PRO A 102 -4.67 22.28 -5.46
CA PRO A 102 -5.30 23.58 -5.67
C PRO A 102 -5.15 24.14 -7.10
N ALA A 103 -4.12 23.73 -7.85
CA ALA A 103 -3.95 24.09 -9.26
C ALA A 103 -5.07 23.53 -10.17
N ALA A 104 -5.65 22.37 -9.85
CA ALA A 104 -6.76 21.77 -10.61
C ALA A 104 -8.13 22.38 -10.29
N ARG A 105 -8.30 22.99 -9.11
CA ARG A 105 -9.54 23.71 -8.73
C ARG A 105 -9.73 25.01 -9.51
N ASN A 106 -8.64 25.71 -9.86
CA ASN A 106 -8.71 26.98 -10.60
C ASN A 106 -9.17 26.84 -12.06
N ASN A 107 -9.22 25.62 -12.61
CA ASN A 107 -9.62 25.39 -14.00
C ASN A 107 -11.09 24.98 -14.18
N ARG A 108 -11.91 25.00 -13.10
CA ARG A 108 -13.35 24.68 -13.14
C ARG A 108 -14.26 25.85 -12.76
N SER A 109 -13.72 27.00 -12.36
CA SER A 109 -14.49 28.21 -12.01
C SER A 109 -14.55 29.25 -13.13
N GLY A 110 -13.98 28.96 -14.30
CA GLY A 110 -14.04 29.81 -15.48
C GLY A 110 -14.71 29.09 -16.66
N ASN A 111 -16.04 28.93 -16.60
CA ASN A 111 -16.90 28.83 -17.78
C ASN A 111 -18.34 29.18 -17.41
#